data_AF-A0A316RJ81-F1
#
_entry.id   AF-A0A316RJ81-F1
#
_cell.length_a   1.000
_cell.length_b   1.000
_cell.length_c   1.000
_cell.angle_alpha   90.00
_cell.angle_beta   90.00
_cell.angle_gamma   90.00
#
_symmetry.space_group_name_H-M   'P 1'
#
loop_
_entity.id
_entity.type
_entity.pdbx_description
1 polymer ?
#
loop_
_entity_poly.entity_id
_entity_poly.type
_entity_poly.pdbx_seq_one_letter_code
_entity_poly.pdbx_strand_id
1 'polypeptide(L)'
;MKTLYLECGMGAAGDMLLAALYELDPDRRGALAALNGLGIPQVRYFADPSEKCGILGTHMTVTVYDEEEDSWDSSCMEQVIHEEPHEHAHDH
;
A
#
# COMPACT_ATOMS: atom_id res chain seq x y z
N MET A 1 26.23 -14.46 -3.06
CA MET A 1 24.99 -13.86 -2.52
C MET A 1 24.74 -12.56 -3.27
N LYS A 2 23.51 -12.28 -3.71
CA LYS A 2 23.15 -11.00 -4.33
C LYS A 2 22.35 -10.20 -3.30
N THR A 3 22.63 -8.91 -3.16
CA THR A 3 21.94 -8.03 -2.20
C THR A 3 21.18 -6.96 -2.97
N LEU A 4 19.90 -6.80 -2.66
CA LEU A 4 19.05 -5.72 -3.16
C LEU A 4 18.91 -4.67 -2.05
N TYR A 5 19.19 -3.41 -2.37
CA TYR A 5 18.98 -2.27 -1.48
C TYR A 5 17.79 -1.45 -2.00
N LEU A 6 16.85 -1.16 -1.12
CA LEU A 6 15.69 -0.30 -1.38
C LEU A 6 15.87 0.97 -0.55
N GLU A 7 15.93 2.12 -1.22
CA GLU A 7 15.96 3.44 -0.56
C GLU A 7 14.51 3.88 -0.38
N CYS A 8 14.03 3.88 0.87
CA CYS A 8 12.63 4.16 1.20
C CYS A 8 12.46 5.54 1.86
N GLY A 9 13.35 6.51 1.61
CA GLY A 9 13.34 7.82 2.25
C GLY A 9 12.09 8.65 1.97
N MET A 10 11.39 8.37 0.86
CA MET A 10 10.11 8.99 0.50
C MET A 10 8.89 8.11 0.84
N GLY A 11 9.09 7.02 1.59
CA GLY A 11 8.10 5.97 1.77
C GLY A 11 8.12 4.93 0.65
N ALA A 12 7.53 3.77 0.91
CA ALA A 12 7.40 2.70 -0.07
C ALA A 12 6.04 2.05 0.07
N ALA A 13 5.25 2.08 -1.00
CA ALA A 13 3.97 1.42 -1.04
C ALA A 13 4.17 -0.10 -1.11
N GLY A 14 3.43 -0.84 -0.28
CA GLY A 14 3.63 -2.28 -0.11
C GLY A 14 3.33 -3.07 -1.38
N ASP A 15 2.28 -2.68 -2.09
CA ASP A 15 1.87 -3.24 -3.40
C ASP A 15 2.94 -3.02 -4.48
N MET A 16 3.52 -1.81 -4.58
CA MET A 16 4.57 -1.50 -5.55
C MET A 16 5.84 -2.32 -5.27
N LEU A 17 6.24 -2.42 -4.00
CA LEU A 17 7.38 -3.26 -3.61
C LEU A 17 7.11 -4.73 -3.90
N LEU A 18 5.91 -5.21 -3.59
CA LEU A 18 5.53 -6.59 -3.84
C LEU A 18 5.52 -6.90 -5.35
N ALA A 19 5.01 -5.99 -6.19
CA ALA A 19 5.06 -6.11 -7.65
C ALA A 19 6.50 -6.18 -8.17
N ALA A 20 7.39 -5.32 -7.68
CA ALA A 20 8.79 -5.31 -8.08
C ALA A 20 9.52 -6.60 -7.67
N LEU A 21 9.30 -7.09 -6.44
CA LEU A 21 9.87 -8.35 -5.96
C LEU A 21 9.31 -9.55 -6.73
N TYR A 22 8.01 -9.53 -7.02
CA TYR A 22 7.34 -10.54 -7.83
C TYR A 22 7.94 -10.63 -9.23
N GLU A 23 8.24 -9.52 -9.89
CA GLU A 23 8.86 -9.54 -11.22
C GLU A 23 10.30 -10.07 -11.24
N LEU A 24 11.02 -9.95 -10.13
CA LEU A 24 12.38 -10.49 -9.98
C LEU A 24 12.39 -12.02 -9.79
N ASP A 25 11.27 -12.62 -9.38
CA ASP A 25 11.18 -14.06 -9.17
C ASP A 25 11.12 -14.81 -10.53
N PRO A 26 12.02 -15.79 -10.78
CA PRO A 26 11.98 -16.59 -11.99
C PRO A 26 10.72 -17.45 -12.11
N ASP A 27 10.07 -17.81 -10.98
CA ASP A 27 8.79 -18.53 -10.93
C ASP A 27 7.69 -17.65 -10.31
N ARG A 28 7.27 -16.66 -11.10
CA ARG A 28 6.16 -15.76 -10.76
C ARG A 28 4.88 -16.51 -10.36
N ARG A 29 4.53 -17.59 -11.06
CA ARG A 29 3.30 -18.34 -10.74
C ARG A 29 3.41 -19.02 -9.37
N GLY A 30 4.56 -19.62 -9.08
CA GLY A 30 4.87 -20.18 -7.77
C GLY A 30 4.86 -19.12 -6.67
N ALA A 31 5.43 -17.94 -6.91
CA ALA A 31 5.40 -16.83 -5.97
C ALA A 31 3.98 -16.36 -5.64
N LEU A 32 3.11 -16.18 -6.65
CA LEU A 32 1.71 -15.80 -6.42
C LEU A 32 0.92 -16.89 -5.68
N ALA A 33 1.17 -18.16 -6.00
CA ALA A 33 0.57 -19.28 -5.30
C ALA A 33 1.03 -19.35 -3.83
N ALA A 34 2.30 -19.06 -3.56
CA ALA A 34 2.83 -19.01 -2.20
C ALA A 34 2.22 -17.86 -1.38
N LEU A 35 2.06 -16.67 -1.97
CA LEU A 35 1.38 -15.52 -1.33
C LEU A 35 -0.06 -15.87 -0.95
N ASN A 36 -0.84 -16.40 -1.89
CA ASN A 36 -2.21 -16.84 -1.62
C ASN A 36 -2.27 -18.08 -0.70
N GLY A 37 -1.15 -18.80 -0.55
CA GLY A 37 -0.99 -19.96 0.33
C GLY A 37 -0.57 -19.63 1.77
N LEU A 38 -0.38 -18.35 2.12
CA LEU A 38 0.02 -17.93 3.47
C LEU A 38 -1.03 -18.25 4.55
N GLY A 39 -2.27 -18.55 4.15
CA GLY A 39 -3.36 -18.90 5.07
C GLY A 39 -3.92 -17.70 5.84
N ILE A 40 -3.73 -16.48 5.33
CA ILE A 40 -4.33 -15.28 5.90
C ILE A 40 -5.82 -15.28 5.53
N PRO A 41 -6.74 -15.34 6.51
CA PRO A 41 -8.16 -15.42 6.22
C PRO A 41 -8.63 -14.22 5.41
N GLN A 42 -9.40 -14.48 4.35
CA GLN A 42 -10.06 -13.47 3.53
C GLN A 42 -9.11 -12.52 2.79
N VAL A 43 -7.83 -12.84 2.73
CA VAL A 43 -6.85 -12.08 1.95
C VAL A 43 -6.58 -12.78 0.63
N ARG A 44 -6.63 -12.02 -0.47
CA ARG A 44 -6.25 -12.50 -1.80
C ARG A 44 -5.30 -11.53 -2.48
N TYR A 45 -4.29 -12.09 -3.13
CA TYR A 45 -3.29 -11.39 -3.93
C TYR A 45 -3.54 -11.62 -5.41
N PHE A 46 -3.52 -10.54 -6.20
CA PHE A 46 -3.65 -10.54 -7.64
C PHE A 46 -2.45 -9.83 -8.27
N ALA A 47 -1.96 -10.35 -9.39
CA ALA A 47 -0.85 -9.77 -10.12
C ALA A 47 -1.23 -9.64 -11.60
N ASP A 48 -1.63 -8.43 -11.99
CA ASP A 48 -2.13 -8.14 -13.33
C ASP A 48 -1.10 -7.36 -14.15
N PRO A 49 -0.97 -7.62 -15.46
CA PRO A 49 -0.12 -6.81 -16.32
C PRO A 49 -0.67 -5.38 -16.39
N SER A 50 0.24 -4.41 -16.34
CA SER A 50 -0.07 -2.99 -16.35
C SER A 50 0.80 -2.26 -17.36
N GLU A 51 0.22 -1.31 -18.07
CA GLU A 51 0.95 -0.41 -18.96
C GLU A 51 0.57 1.03 -18.65
N LYS A 52 1.56 1.86 -18.33
CA LYS A 52 1.37 3.31 -18.16
C LYS A 52 2.40 4.04 -19.00
N CYS A 53 1.95 4.92 -19.89
CA CYS A 53 2.81 5.71 -20.77
C CYS A 53 3.82 4.85 -21.59
N GLY A 54 3.43 3.64 -22.01
CA GLY A 54 4.31 2.73 -22.75
C GLY A 54 5.30 1.94 -21.88
N ILE A 55 5.24 2.08 -20.56
CA ILE A 55 6.04 1.30 -19.62
C ILE A 55 5.20 0.13 -19.13
N LEU A 56 5.65 -1.08 -19.45
CA LEU A 56 5.07 -2.34 -18.97
C LEU A 56 5.55 -2.64 -17.56
N GLY A 57 4.65 -3.17 -16.73
CA GLY A 57 4.95 -3.68 -15.41
C GLY A 57 3.80 -4.52 -14.86
N THR A 58 3.82 -4.74 -13.56
CA THR A 58 2.80 -5.50 -12.84
C THR A 58 2.08 -4.58 -11.86
N HIS A 59 0.74 -4.63 -11.86
CA HIS A 59 -0.09 -4.08 -10.81
C HIS A 59 -0.39 -5.19 -9.80
N MET A 60 -0.01 -4.98 -8.55
CA MET A 60 -0.31 -5.90 -7.46
C MET A 60 -1.53 -5.37 -6.72
N THR A 61 -2.56 -6.19 -6.59
CA THR A 61 -3.75 -5.86 -5.81
C THR A 61 -3.85 -6.84 -4.64
N VAL A 62 -4.09 -6.31 -3.45
CA VAL A 62 -4.32 -7.08 -2.24
C VAL A 62 -5.71 -6.72 -1.73
N THR A 63 -6.56 -7.73 -1.59
CA THR A 63 -7.93 -7.53 -1.07
C THR A 63 -8.07 -8.19 0.29
N VAL A 64 -8.90 -7.61 1.15
CA VAL A 64 -9.37 -8.17 2.41
C VAL A 64 -10.89 -8.22 2.33
N TYR A 65 -11.52 -9.38 2.51
CA TYR A 65 -12.96 -9.57 2.28
C TYR A 65 -13.42 -9.11 0.88
N ASP A 66 -12.56 -9.29 -0.13
CA ASP A 66 -12.80 -8.89 -1.53
C ASP A 66 -12.84 -7.38 -1.78
N GLU A 67 -12.42 -6.58 -0.80
CA GLU A 67 -12.27 -5.13 -0.92
C GLU A 67 -10.79 -4.74 -0.81
N GLU A 68 -10.36 -3.78 -1.63
CA GLU A 68 -9.05 -3.16 -1.51
C GLU A 68 -9.10 -2.09 -0.41
N GLU A 69 -8.05 -1.95 0.39
CA GLU A 69 -8.00 -0.90 1.41
C GLU A 69 -7.84 0.48 0.75
N ASP A 70 -8.68 1.43 1.15
CA ASP A 70 -8.52 2.82 0.73
C ASP A 70 -7.24 3.42 1.33
N SER A 71 -6.37 3.96 0.48
CA SER A 71 -5.23 4.73 0.94
C SER A 71 -5.71 6.11 1.41
N TRP A 72 -5.80 6.34 2.73
CA TRP A 72 -5.97 7.69 3.26
C TRP A 72 -4.66 8.46 3.08
N ASP A 73 -4.57 9.25 2.01
CA ASP A 73 -3.52 10.25 1.89
C ASP A 73 -3.65 11.19 3.09
N SER A 74 -2.65 11.18 3.98
CA SER A 74 -2.66 11.93 5.24
C SER A 74 -2.56 13.45 5.02
N SER A 75 -2.62 13.91 3.77
CA SER A 75 -2.57 15.32 3.37
C SER A 75 -3.90 16.08 3.61
N CYS A 76 -5.00 15.37 3.85
CA CYS A 76 -6.33 15.96 4.09
C CYS A 76 -6.85 15.79 5.53
N MET A 77 -5.97 15.77 6.54
CA MET A 77 -6.40 15.97 7.92
C MET A 77 -6.82 17.44 8.10
N GLU A 78 -8.00 17.81 7.57
CA GLU A 78 -8.76 18.95 8.09
C GLU A 78 -9.01 18.59 9.57
N GLN A 79 -8.21 19.20 10.45
CA GLN A 79 -8.42 19.08 11.87
C GLN A 79 -9.83 19.56 12.16
N VAL A 80 -10.75 18.64 12.44
CA VAL A 80 -11.99 18.99 13.13
C VAL A 80 -11.57 19.35 14.56
N ILE A 81 -11.06 20.57 14.72
CA ILE A 81 -10.87 21.20 16.02
C ILE A 81 -12.28 21.36 16.57
N HIS A 82 -12.61 20.58 17.60
CA HIS A 82 -13.71 20.92 18.49
C HIS A 82 -13.40 22.32 19.05
N GLU A 83 -14.14 23.34 18.59
CA GLU A 83 -14.17 24.65 19.25
C GLU A 83 -14.84 24.47 20.62
N GLU A 84 -14.03 24.30 21.66
CA GLU A 84 -14.44 24.58 23.03
C GLU A 84 -14.44 26.11 23.21
N PRO A 85 -15.57 26.75 23.55
CA PRO A 85 -15.59 28.20 23.76
C PRO A 85 -14.93 28.52 25.10
N HIS A 86 -13.67 28.96 25.05
CA HIS A 86 -13.02 29.55 26.22
C HIS A 86 -13.55 30.97 26.43
N GLU A 87 -14.45 31.13 27.41
CA GLU A 87 -14.81 32.44 27.96
C GLU A 87 -13.58 33.10 28.62
N HIS A 88 -13.02 34.11 27.97
CA HIS A 88 -12.04 34.99 28.61
C HIS A 88 -12.76 36.07 29.42
N ALA A 89 -12.92 35.82 30.72
CA ALA A 89 -13.22 36.87 31.69
C ALA A 89 -11.98 37.76 31.84
N HIS A 90 -12.03 38.96 31.26
CA HIS A 90 -11.13 40.06 31.63
C HIS A 90 -11.65 40.66 32.93
N ASP A 91 -10.95 40.43 34.03
CA ASP A 91 -11.09 41.24 35.24
C ASP A 91 -9.89 42.18 35.36
N HIS A 92 -10.18 43.36 35.89
CA HIS A 92 -9.43 44.61 35.80
C HIS A 92 -8.00 44.62 36.39
#